data_AF-A0A3S1PDF2-F1
#
_entry.id   AF-A0A3S1PDF2-F1
#
_cell.length_a   1.000
_cell.length_b   1.000
_cell.length_c   1.000
_cell.angle_alpha   90.00
_cell.angle_beta   90.00
_cell.angle_gamma   90.00
#
_symmetry.space_group_name_H-M   'P 1'
#
loop_
_entity.id
_entity.type
_entity.pdbx_description
1 polymer ?
#
loop_
_entity_poly.entity_id
_entity_poly.type
_entity_poly.pdbx_seq_one_letter_code
_entity_poly.pdbx_strand_id
1 'polypeptide(L)'
;MKMAGAGEHMSRETMKSSVGTAAAIGHHGELIQGVFKDDGGRLHRGLVTLPIAGLRSEASFARSDNDAVVVNPDHKVKASAAARLTLDFLNVTGGGELTLQSAIPVGHGYGSSTADVVASIRAVAA
;
A
#
# COMPACT_ATOMS: atom_id res chain seq x y z
N MET A 1 -25.93 24.76 -51.30
CA MET A 1 -25.91 23.31 -50.98
C MET A 1 -24.74 23.11 -50.01
N LYS A 2 -24.97 23.22 -48.68
CA LYS A 2 -24.90 22.11 -47.70
C LYS A 2 -23.55 21.33 -47.80
N MET A 3 -22.70 21.18 -46.79
CA MET A 3 -22.76 21.34 -45.32
C MET A 3 -21.34 21.58 -44.79
N ALA A 4 -21.26 22.25 -43.64
CA ALA A 4 -20.13 22.26 -42.72
C ALA A 4 -19.86 20.87 -42.12
N GLY A 5 -18.63 20.66 -41.65
CA GLY A 5 -18.24 19.49 -40.86
C GLY A 5 -16.78 19.57 -40.46
N ALA A 6 -16.46 20.51 -39.57
CA ALA A 6 -15.20 20.51 -38.83
C ALA A 6 -15.15 19.23 -37.98
N GLY A 7 -14.26 18.31 -38.34
CA GLY A 7 -13.93 17.17 -37.48
C GLY A 7 -13.05 17.67 -36.36
N GLU A 8 -13.63 17.87 -35.18
CA GLU A 8 -12.88 18.09 -33.95
C GLU A 8 -11.99 16.88 -33.69
N HIS A 9 -10.68 17.06 -33.93
CA HIS A 9 -9.66 16.24 -33.33
C HIS A 9 -9.71 16.48 -31.81
N MET A 10 -10.57 15.74 -31.11
CA MET A 10 -10.43 15.55 -29.67
C MET A 10 -9.20 14.68 -29.43
N SER A 11 -8.04 15.31 -29.39
CA SER A 11 -6.89 14.78 -28.69
C SER A 11 -7.32 14.49 -27.25
N ARG A 12 -7.55 13.22 -26.93
CA ARG A 12 -7.44 12.74 -25.54
C ARG A 12 -6.01 13.04 -25.12
N GLU A 13 -5.78 14.24 -24.59
CA GLU A 13 -4.67 14.45 -23.67
C GLU A 13 -4.79 13.31 -22.67
N THR A 14 -3.82 12.40 -22.73
CA THR A 14 -3.65 11.39 -21.69
C THR A 14 -3.37 12.19 -20.44
N MET A 15 -4.42 12.48 -19.66
CA MET A 15 -4.31 13.01 -18.31
C MET A 15 -3.31 12.12 -17.62
N LYS A 16 -2.10 12.65 -17.41
CA LYS A 16 -1.00 11.92 -16.83
C LYS A 16 -1.44 11.64 -15.40
N SER A 17 -2.05 10.48 -15.15
CA SER A 17 -2.51 10.13 -13.81
C SER A 17 -1.26 10.14 -12.94
N SER A 18 -1.27 10.99 -11.91
CA SER A 18 -0.13 11.07 -10.99
C SER A 18 0.00 9.72 -10.31
N VAL A 19 1.17 9.09 -10.48
CA VAL A 19 1.47 7.83 -9.80
C VAL A 19 1.89 8.16 -8.39
N GLY A 20 1.11 7.71 -7.41
CA GLY A 20 1.47 7.82 -6.01
C GLY A 20 2.55 6.79 -5.68
N THR A 21 3.61 7.20 -4.99
CA THR A 21 4.71 6.30 -4.61
C THR A 21 5.01 6.42 -3.13
N ALA A 22 5.22 5.29 -2.46
CA ALA A 22 5.58 5.29 -1.06
C ALA A 22 6.33 4.02 -0.68
N ALA A 23 6.78 3.98 0.58
CA ALA A 23 7.43 2.79 1.11
C ALA A 23 7.31 2.68 2.62
N ALA A 24 7.65 1.50 3.13
CA ALA A 24 7.71 1.19 4.54
C ALA A 24 8.88 0.24 4.84
N ILE A 25 9.48 0.40 6.01
CA ILE A 25 10.59 -0.46 6.47
C ILE A 25 10.05 -1.74 7.12
N GLY A 26 10.88 -2.77 7.11
CA GLY A 26 10.68 -3.97 7.92
C GLY A 26 10.95 -3.73 9.39
N HIS A 27 10.54 -4.68 10.22
CA HIS A 27 10.77 -4.67 11.66
C HIS A 27 10.74 -6.08 12.23
N HIS A 28 11.53 -6.37 13.26
CA HIS A 28 11.34 -7.56 14.07
C HIS A 28 10.29 -7.27 15.14
N GLY A 29 9.09 -7.81 14.96
CA GLY A 29 7.90 -7.43 15.73
C GLY A 29 7.96 -7.82 17.21
N GLU A 30 8.58 -8.97 17.50
CA GLU A 30 8.39 -9.69 18.77
C GLU A 30 9.71 -9.97 19.48
N LEU A 31 10.64 -8.99 19.55
CA LEU A 31 11.84 -9.16 20.37
C LEU A 31 11.48 -9.41 21.84
N ILE A 32 10.44 -8.70 22.30
CA ILE A 32 9.73 -8.99 23.54
C ILE A 32 8.25 -8.91 23.19
N GLN A 33 7.49 -9.96 23.47
CA GLN A 33 6.04 -9.93 23.39
C GLN A 33 5.46 -10.84 24.47
N GLY A 34 4.55 -10.31 25.28
CA GLY A 34 3.84 -11.12 26.26
C GLY A 34 3.37 -10.36 27.48
N VAL A 35 3.06 -11.13 28.52
CA VAL A 35 2.66 -10.62 29.83
C VAL A 35 3.72 -11.01 30.84
N PHE A 36 4.26 -10.03 31.55
CA PHE A 36 5.35 -10.16 32.51
C PHE A 36 4.87 -9.76 33.89
N LYS A 37 5.35 -10.46 34.92
CA LYS A 37 5.02 -10.16 36.31
C LYS A 37 6.12 -9.29 36.91
N ASP A 38 5.77 -8.20 37.58
CA ASP A 38 6.73 -7.40 38.36
C ASP A 38 6.95 -7.98 39.77
N ASP A 39 7.87 -7.37 40.53
CA ASP A 39 8.21 -7.79 41.90
C ASP A 39 7.02 -7.69 42.87
N GLY A 40 6.03 -6.80 42.59
CA GLY A 40 4.78 -6.67 43.35
C GLY A 40 3.69 -7.65 42.92
N GLY A 41 3.98 -8.49 41.92
CA GLY A 41 3.10 -9.49 41.38
C GLY A 41 2.05 -9.00 40.38
N ARG A 42 2.16 -7.74 39.93
CA ARG A 42 1.29 -7.16 38.91
C ARG A 42 1.72 -7.61 37.52
N LEU A 43 0.73 -7.82 36.65
CA LEU A 43 0.94 -8.21 35.26
C LEU A 43 1.07 -6.99 34.34
N HIS A 44 2.09 -7.00 33.50
CA HIS A 44 2.43 -5.95 32.52
C HIS A 44 2.49 -6.52 31.12
N ARG A 45 1.87 -5.85 30.16
CA ARG A 45 2.02 -6.21 28.74
C ARG A 45 3.29 -5.56 28.21
N GLY A 46 4.22 -6.38 27.70
CA GLY A 46 5.44 -5.91 27.05
C GLY A 46 5.38 -6.17 25.55
N LEU A 47 5.71 -5.15 24.76
CA LEU A 47 5.97 -5.27 23.34
C LEU A 47 7.21 -4.43 23.00
N VAL A 48 8.25 -5.06 22.47
CA VAL A 48 9.43 -4.38 21.94
C VAL A 48 9.63 -4.82 20.50
N THR A 49 9.59 -3.83 19.61
CA THR A 49 9.78 -3.99 18.18
C THR A 49 11.09 -3.32 17.76
N LEU A 50 11.89 -3.99 16.93
CA LEU A 50 13.14 -3.44 16.39
C LEU A 50 12.96 -3.07 14.92
N PRO A 51 13.09 -1.80 14.53
CA PRO A 51 13.06 -1.42 13.12
C PRO A 51 14.29 -1.98 12.37
N ILE A 52 14.08 -2.45 11.14
CA ILE A 52 15.14 -2.94 10.26
C ILE A 52 15.16 -2.05 9.02
N ALA A 53 15.77 -0.87 9.14
CA ALA A 53 15.74 0.16 8.09
C ALA A 53 16.35 -0.30 6.74
N GLY A 54 17.25 -1.29 6.78
CA GLY A 54 17.87 -1.87 5.57
C GLY A 54 16.93 -2.78 4.75
N LEU A 55 15.77 -3.17 5.29
CA LEU A 55 14.77 -3.96 4.57
C LEU A 55 13.52 -3.10 4.34
N ARG A 56 13.04 -3.03 3.09
CA ARG A 56 11.95 -2.13 2.70
C ARG A 56 10.98 -2.78 1.73
N SER A 57 9.72 -2.36 1.81
CA SER A 57 8.70 -2.56 0.79
C SER A 57 8.36 -1.23 0.13
N GLU A 58 8.38 -1.21 -1.19
CA GLU A 58 8.10 -0.05 -2.03
C GLU A 58 6.82 -0.29 -2.82
N ALA A 59 5.97 0.72 -2.87
CA ALA A 59 4.69 0.68 -3.53
C ALA A 59 4.56 1.84 -4.53
N SER A 60 3.98 1.56 -5.68
CA SER A 60 3.51 2.56 -6.63
C SER A 60 2.06 2.28 -6.99
N PHE A 61 1.24 3.32 -7.05
CA PHE A 61 -0.17 3.21 -7.37
C PHE A 61 -0.53 4.15 -8.52
N ALA A 62 -0.94 3.56 -9.64
CA ALA A 62 -1.43 4.28 -10.80
C ALA A 62 -2.96 4.25 -10.82
N ARG A 63 -3.57 5.42 -10.70
CA ARG A 63 -5.03 5.59 -10.75
C ARG A 63 -5.59 5.20 -12.11
N SER A 64 -6.74 4.54 -12.11
CA SER A 64 -7.50 4.20 -13.31
C SER A 64 -8.99 4.51 -13.14
N ASP A 65 -9.68 4.73 -14.26
CA ASP A 65 -11.14 4.92 -14.29
C ASP A 65 -11.92 3.61 -14.09
N ASN A 66 -11.26 2.46 -14.18
CA ASN A 66 -11.85 1.16 -13.84
C ASN A 66 -11.96 1.04 -12.32
N ASP A 67 -13.09 0.54 -11.82
CA ASP A 67 -13.30 0.31 -10.39
C ASP A 67 -12.37 -0.73 -9.78
N ALA A 68 -11.77 -1.62 -10.57
CA ALA A 68 -10.90 -2.68 -10.04
C ALA A 68 -9.56 -2.17 -9.48
N VAL A 69 -9.15 -2.74 -8.34
CA VAL A 69 -7.78 -2.63 -7.83
C VAL A 69 -7.03 -3.89 -8.25
N VAL A 70 -6.06 -3.72 -9.14
CA VAL A 70 -5.15 -4.80 -9.58
C VAL A 70 -3.85 -4.66 -8.82
N VAL A 71 -3.34 -5.75 -8.27
CA VAL A 71 -2.08 -5.74 -7.51
C VAL A 71 -1.07 -6.65 -8.19
N ASN A 72 0.18 -6.18 -8.29
CA ASN A 72 1.31 -6.95 -8.74
C ASN A 72 2.39 -6.96 -7.64
N PRO A 73 2.81 -8.13 -7.12
CA PRO A 73 2.31 -9.46 -7.45
C PRO A 73 0.92 -9.74 -6.86
N ASP A 74 0.11 -10.50 -7.58
CA ASP A 74 -1.32 -10.76 -7.34
C ASP A 74 -1.64 -11.43 -5.99
N HIS A 75 -0.74 -12.27 -5.48
CA HIS A 75 -0.90 -12.97 -4.20
C HIS A 75 -0.84 -12.03 -2.97
N LYS A 76 -0.55 -10.73 -3.13
CA LYS A 76 -0.50 -9.74 -2.04
C LYS A 76 -1.90 -9.28 -1.62
N VAL A 77 -2.74 -10.23 -1.23
CA VAL A 77 -4.17 -10.02 -0.91
C VAL A 77 -4.41 -8.94 0.15
N LYS A 78 -3.55 -8.83 1.16
CA LYS A 78 -3.66 -7.80 2.21
C LYS A 78 -3.37 -6.40 1.67
N ALA A 79 -2.43 -6.29 0.73
CA ALA A 79 -2.13 -5.01 0.09
C ALA A 79 -3.26 -4.59 -0.86
N SER A 80 -3.85 -5.54 -1.60
CA SER A 80 -5.06 -5.31 -2.40
C SER A 80 -6.21 -4.78 -1.55
N ALA A 81 -6.51 -5.44 -0.43
CA ALA A 81 -7.52 -4.98 0.51
C ALA A 81 -7.19 -3.60 1.08
N ALA A 82 -5.92 -3.35 1.45
CA ALA A 82 -5.49 -2.05 1.97
C ALA A 82 -5.66 -0.93 0.95
N ALA A 83 -5.34 -1.16 -0.33
CA ALA A 83 -5.53 -0.17 -1.38
C ALA A 83 -7.01 0.15 -1.61
N ARG A 84 -7.88 -0.87 -1.70
CA ARG A 84 -9.33 -0.66 -1.78
C ARG A 84 -9.86 0.15 -0.60
N LEU A 85 -9.55 -0.29 0.63
CA LEU A 85 -10.02 0.38 1.84
C LEU A 85 -9.52 1.82 1.94
N THR A 86 -8.34 2.11 1.41
CA THR A 86 -7.81 3.49 1.39
C THR A 86 -8.59 4.35 0.40
N LEU A 87 -8.90 3.86 -0.81
CA LEU A 87 -9.75 4.58 -1.76
C LEU A 87 -11.15 4.85 -1.17
N ASP A 88 -11.75 3.83 -0.55
CA ASP A 88 -13.06 3.94 0.08
C ASP A 88 -13.03 4.98 1.22
N PHE A 89 -12.00 4.94 2.07
CA PHE A 89 -11.81 5.90 3.16
C PHE A 89 -11.66 7.35 2.66
N LEU A 90 -10.98 7.53 1.53
CA LEU A 90 -10.79 8.85 0.90
C LEU A 90 -12.00 9.28 0.05
N ASN A 91 -13.05 8.46 -0.05
CA ASN A 91 -14.22 8.69 -0.93
C ASN A 91 -13.83 8.89 -2.41
N VAL A 92 -12.79 8.20 -2.87
CA VAL A 92 -12.31 8.24 -4.25
C VAL A 92 -12.92 7.08 -5.02
N THR A 93 -13.71 7.37 -6.06
CA THR A 93 -14.29 6.35 -6.96
C THR A 93 -13.23 5.76 -7.89
N GLY A 94 -13.52 4.64 -8.55
CA GLY A 94 -12.55 3.96 -9.42
C GLY A 94 -11.49 3.18 -8.63
N GLY A 95 -10.48 2.69 -9.34
CA GLY A 95 -9.45 1.81 -8.84
C GLY A 95 -8.08 2.16 -9.41
N GLY A 96 -7.30 1.15 -9.75
CA GLY A 96 -5.94 1.35 -10.25
C GLY A 96 -5.06 0.13 -10.13
N GLU A 97 -3.81 0.31 -10.54
CA GLU A 97 -2.77 -0.70 -10.47
C GLU A 97 -1.80 -0.38 -9.34
N LEU A 98 -1.67 -1.30 -8.39
CA LEU A 98 -0.71 -1.26 -7.30
C LEU A 98 0.46 -2.21 -7.63
N THR A 99 1.66 -1.68 -7.80
CA THR A 99 2.87 -2.49 -7.92
C THR A 99 3.66 -2.43 -6.62
N LEU A 100 4.03 -3.59 -6.09
CA LEU A 100 4.83 -3.78 -4.89
C LEU A 100 6.16 -4.45 -5.20
N GLN A 101 7.24 -3.88 -4.66
CA GLN A 101 8.57 -4.46 -4.67
C GLN A 101 9.09 -4.49 -3.23
N SER A 102 9.27 -5.69 -2.69
CA SER A 102 9.65 -5.87 -1.29
C SER A 102 10.91 -6.70 -1.18
N ALA A 103 11.95 -6.11 -0.60
CA ALA A 103 13.20 -6.79 -0.26
C ALA A 103 13.14 -7.47 1.11
N ILE A 104 12.00 -7.39 1.82
CA ILE A 104 11.83 -7.96 3.16
C ILE A 104 11.51 -9.46 3.03
N PRO A 105 12.36 -10.37 3.54
CA PRO A 105 12.12 -11.80 3.48
C PRO A 105 10.79 -12.21 4.14
N VAL A 106 10.02 -13.04 3.43
CA VAL A 106 8.75 -13.57 3.93
C VAL A 106 9.01 -14.71 4.92
N GLY A 107 8.23 -14.77 6.00
CA GLY A 107 8.30 -15.87 6.97
C GLY A 107 9.36 -15.71 8.08
N HIS A 108 10.16 -14.65 8.08
CA HIS A 108 11.23 -14.42 9.06
C HIS A 108 10.84 -13.53 10.25
N GLY A 109 9.56 -13.18 10.40
CA GLY A 109 9.11 -12.26 11.45
C GLY A 109 9.54 -10.79 11.24
N TYR A 110 9.99 -10.42 10.03
CA TYR A 110 10.45 -9.06 9.69
C TYR A 110 9.34 -8.10 9.23
N GLY A 111 8.08 -8.44 9.47
CA GLY A 111 6.96 -7.55 9.17
C GLY A 111 6.73 -7.29 7.67
N SER A 112 7.18 -8.18 6.76
CA SER A 112 7.04 -8.04 5.30
C SER A 112 5.61 -7.68 4.87
N SER A 113 4.62 -8.44 5.34
CA SER A 113 3.21 -8.16 5.04
C SER A 113 2.71 -6.83 5.61
N THR A 114 3.22 -6.41 6.76
CA THR A 114 2.84 -5.13 7.39
C THR A 114 3.43 -3.97 6.59
N ALA A 115 4.70 -4.09 6.18
CA ALA A 115 5.35 -3.09 5.35
C ALA A 115 4.64 -2.93 3.99
N ASP A 116 4.27 -4.03 3.33
CA ASP A 116 3.51 -3.99 2.09
C ASP A 116 2.19 -3.23 2.25
N VAL A 117 1.45 -3.50 3.32
CA VAL A 117 0.19 -2.80 3.63
C VAL A 117 0.42 -1.30 3.85
N VAL A 118 1.40 -0.93 4.67
CA VAL A 118 1.67 0.48 4.99
C VAL A 118 2.16 1.24 3.75
N ALA A 119 3.05 0.64 2.95
CA ALA A 119 3.52 1.22 1.70
C ALA A 119 2.35 1.44 0.73
N SER A 120 1.45 0.46 0.61
CA SER A 120 0.27 0.55 -0.26
C SER A 120 -0.68 1.67 0.14
N ILE A 121 -1.03 1.77 1.42
CA ILE A 121 -1.90 2.84 1.94
C ILE A 121 -1.30 4.21 1.60
N ARG A 122 -0.01 4.39 1.86
CA ARG A 122 0.68 5.67 1.61
C ARG A 122 0.77 5.99 0.12
N ALA A 123 0.99 5.00 -0.75
CA ALA A 123 1.05 5.22 -2.19
C ALA A 123 -0.33 5.58 -2.77
N VAL A 124 -1.40 4.99 -2.25
CA VAL A 124 -2.77 5.30 -2.67
C VAL A 124 -3.23 6.68 -2.19
N ALA A 125 -2.74 7.12 -1.02
CA ALA A 125 -3.10 8.40 -0.41
C ALA A 125 -2.22 9.59 -0.86
N ALA A 126 -1.23 9.37 -1.72
CA ALA A 126 -0.31 10.39 -2.23
C ALA A 126 -0.93 11.14 -3.42
#